data_AF-A0A257JBJ5-F1
#
_entry.id   AF-A0A257JBJ5-F1
#
_cell.length_a   1.000
_cell.length_b   1.000
_cell.length_c   1.000
_cell.angle_alpha   90.00
_cell.angle_beta   90.00
_cell.angle_gamma   90.00
#
_symmetry.space_group_name_H-M   'P 1'
#
loop_
_entity.id
_entity.type
_entity.pdbx_description
1 polymer ?
#
loop_
_entity_poly.entity_id
_entity_poly.type
_entity_poly.pdbx_seq_one_letter_code
_entity_poly.pdbx_strand_id
1 'polypeptide(L)' 'MIARLTGTLVESASDHAVLDVNGVGYFVLASSRTLTAIGPVG' A
#
# COMPACT_ATOMS: atom_id res chain seq x y z
N MET A 1 -7.25 -9.38 12.82
CA MET A 1 -7.45 -9.90 11.45
C MET A 1 -7.95 -8.74 10.59
N ILE A 2 -7.31 -8.43 9.46
CA ILE A 2 -7.65 -7.27 8.60
C ILE A 2 -8.02 -7.81 7.23
N ALA A 3 -9.23 -7.50 6.75
CA ALA A 3 -9.72 -7.99 5.46
C ALA A 3 -9.50 -7.00 4.31
N ARG A 4 -9.49 -5.69 4.59
CA ARG A 4 -9.34 -4.62 3.61
C ARG A 4 -8.78 -3.36 4.26
N LEU A 5 -8.04 -2.58 3.47
CA LEU A 5 -7.60 -1.22 3.79
C LEU A 5 -8.07 -0.24 2.72
N THR A 6 -8.17 1.03 3.06
CA THR A 6 -8.41 2.14 2.12
C THR A 6 -7.74 3.37 2.71
N GLY A 7 -6.93 4.06 1.91
CA GLY A 7 -6.08 5.15 2.36
C GLY A 7 -5.16 5.62 1.23
N THR A 8 -4.18 6.44 1.58
CA THR A 8 -3.22 7.01 0.63
C THR A 8 -1.97 6.13 0.56
N LEU A 9 -1.52 5.83 -0.66
CA LEU A 9 -0.24 5.17 -0.86
C LEU A 9 0.88 6.17 -0.57
N VAL A 10 1.70 5.91 0.45
CA VAL A 10 2.79 6.80 0.88
C VAL A 10 4.17 6.27 0.53
N GLU A 11 4.30 4.96 0.31
CA GLU A 11 5.53 4.31 -0.11
C GLU A 11 5.22 3.10 -1.00
N SER A 12 6.04 2.86 -2.02
CA SER A 12 5.94 1.69 -2.90
C SER A 12 7.34 1.21 -3.28
N ALA A 13 7.59 -0.08 -3.09
CA ALA A 13 8.82 -0.78 -3.44
C ALA A 13 8.52 -1.95 -4.40
N SER A 14 9.50 -2.82 -4.63
CA SER A 14 9.33 -3.95 -5.57
C SER A 14 8.39 -5.06 -5.07
N ASP A 15 8.24 -5.20 -3.75
CA ASP A 15 7.55 -6.32 -3.08
C ASP A 15 6.62 -5.88 -1.94
N HIS A 16 6.57 -4.58 -1.64
CA HIS A 16 5.74 -4.03 -0.59
C HIS A 16 5.29 -2.60 -0.88
N ALA A 17 4.34 -2.14 -0.09
CA ALA A 17 3.91 -0.76 -0.02
C ALA A 17 3.53 -0.38 1.41
N VAL A 18 3.46 0.92 1.68
CA VAL A 18 2.88 1.47 2.90
C VAL A 18 1.68 2.33 2.54
N LEU A 19 0.55 2.04 3.17
CA LEU A 19 -0.65 2.88 3.10
C LEU A 19 -0.78 3.68 4.39
N ASP A 20 -0.99 4.98 4.27
CA ASP A 20 -1.53 5.80 5.35
C ASP A 20 -3.06 5.62 5.36
N VAL A 21 -3.58 5.07 6.45
CA VAL A 21 -5.00 5.00 6.74
C VAL A 21 -5.29 5.83 7.99
N ASN A 22 -5.66 7.10 7.78
CA ASN A 22 -6.00 8.07 8.83
C ASN A 22 -4.89 8.24 9.90
N GLY A 23 -3.63 8.34 9.47
CA GLY A 23 -2.46 8.53 10.32
C GLY A 23 -1.79 7.24 10.79
N VAL A 24 -2.28 6.07 10.36
CA VAL A 24 -1.69 4.76 10.66
C VAL A 24 -1.03 4.18 9.41
N GLY A 25 0.28 3.93 9.48
CA GLY A 25 1.04 3.28 8.42
C GLY A 25 0.84 1.77 8.40
N TYR A 26 0.21 1.26 7.33
CA TYR A 26 0.02 -0.16 7.09
C TYR A 26 1.02 -0.68 6.07
N PHE A 27 1.93 -1.54 6.51
CA PHE A 27 2.83 -2.28 5.63
C PHE A 27 2.08 -3.44 4.98
N VAL A 28 2.07 -3.48 3.64
CA VAL A 28 1.43 -4.53 2.84
C VAL A 28 2.43 -5.18 1.90
N LEU A 29 2.52 -6.51 1.97
CA LEU A 29 3.27 -7.31 1.01
C LEU A 29 2.39 -7.60 -0.20
N ALA A 30 2.90 -7.35 -1.40
CA ALA A 30 2.19 -7.63 -2.63
C ALA A 30 3.17 -7.82 -3.80
N SER A 31 2.72 -8.53 -4.83
CA SER A 31 3.54 -8.68 -6.04
C SER A 31 3.75 -7.34 -6.75
N SER A 32 4.85 -7.19 -7.47
CA SER A 32 5.12 -6.02 -8.33
C SER A 32 3.97 -5.72 -9.30
N ARG A 33 3.29 -6.76 -9.82
CA ARG A 33 2.09 -6.62 -10.66
C ARG A 33 0.96 -5.91 -9.92
N THR A 34 0.70 -6.30 -8.67
CA THR A 34 -0.34 -5.68 -7.83
C THR A 34 0.04 -4.24 -7.51
N LEU A 35 1.29 -3.99 -7.13
CA LEU A 35 1.77 -2.65 -6.77
C LEU A 35 1.71 -1.68 -7.95
N THR A 36 2.02 -2.14 -9.16
CA THR A 36 1.90 -1.34 -10.40
C THR A 36 0.44 -0.93 -10.69
N ALA A 37 -0.53 -1.74 -10.29
CA ALA A 37 -1.95 -1.46 -10.51
C ALA A 37 -2.55 -0.44 -9.52
N ILE A 38 -1.89 -0.20 -8.37
CA ILE A 38 -2.37 0.78 -7.36
C ILE A 38 -2.16 2.21 -7.86
N GLY A 39 -1.09 2.46 -8.61
CA GLY A 39 -0.70 3.79 -9.09
C GLY A 39 0.47 4.39 -8.31
N PRO A 40 0.80 5.67 -8.58
CA PRO A 40 1.91 6.36 -7.90
C PRO A 40 1.58 6.69 -6.44
N VAL A 41 2.62 7.01 -5.67
CA VAL A 41 2.50 7.59 -4.32
C VAL A 41 1.86 8.99 -4.41
N GLY A 42 0.97 9.32 -3.47
CA GLY A 42 0.28 10.62 -3.37
C GLY A 42 -1.23 10.54 -3.46
#